data_AF-S6UCI6-F1
#
_entry.id   AF-S6UCI6-F1
#
_cell.length_a   1.000
_cell.length_b   1.000
_cell.length_c   1.000
_cell.angle_alpha   90.00
_cell.angle_beta   90.00
_cell.angle_gamma   90.00
#
_symmetry.space_group_name_H-M   'P 1'
#
loop_
_entity.id
_entity.type
_entity.pdbx_description
1 polymer ?
#
loop_
_entity_poly.entity_id
_entity_poly.type
_entity_poly.pdbx_seq_one_letter_code
_entity_poly.pdbx_strand_id
1 'polypeptide(L)'
;MSSAKQTSAVAQCIQVTWQNEAMFGTSSDVFLHDLAGGGFTVFTTESKYFADVQSKGQATAVEFYAPQGDTQAALRSAAIATCL
;
A
#
# COMPACT_ATOMS: atom_id res chain seq x y z
N MET A 1 0.51 10.54 -1.24
CA MET A 1 -0.87 10.72 -1.81
C MET A 1 -1.85 10.93 -0.65
N SER A 2 -3.09 11.37 -0.87
CA SER A 2 -4.07 11.58 0.22
C SER A 2 -5.49 11.10 -0.10
N SER A 3 -6.22 10.59 0.90
CA SER A 3 -7.59 10.03 0.81
C SER A 3 -8.51 10.64 1.88
N ALA A 4 -9.82 10.68 1.61
CA ALA A 4 -10.86 11.01 2.59
C ALA A 4 -11.40 9.79 3.36
N LYS A 5 -10.96 8.58 2.98
CA LYS A 5 -11.34 7.32 3.65
C LYS A 5 -10.53 7.13 4.92
N GLN A 6 -11.04 6.30 5.84
CA GLN A 6 -10.31 5.89 7.04
C GLN A 6 -9.01 5.15 6.67
N THR A 7 -7.96 5.34 7.47
CA THR A 7 -6.64 4.72 7.27
C THR A 7 -6.70 3.21 7.13
N SER A 8 -7.51 2.53 7.96
CA SER A 8 -7.72 1.08 7.90
C SER A 8 -8.33 0.62 6.58
N ALA A 9 -9.34 1.35 6.07
CA ALA A 9 -9.98 1.04 4.81
C ALA A 9 -9.02 1.22 3.62
N VAL A 10 -8.20 2.28 3.62
CA VAL A 10 -7.18 2.51 2.60
C VAL A 10 -6.12 1.39 2.64
N ALA A 11 -5.62 1.04 3.82
CA ALA A 11 -4.63 -0.01 3.99
C ALA A 11 -5.15 -1.39 3.52
N GLN A 12 -6.37 -1.75 3.89
CA GLN A 12 -7.01 -2.99 3.45
C GLN A 12 -7.23 -3.02 1.93
N CYS A 13 -7.66 -1.90 1.33
CA CYS A 13 -7.80 -1.82 -0.12
C CYS A 13 -6.47 -2.06 -0.84
N ILE A 14 -5.39 -1.42 -0.37
CA ILE A 14 -4.04 -1.59 -0.95
C ILE A 14 -3.62 -3.06 -0.83
N GLN A 15 -3.79 -3.67 0.36
CA GLN A 15 -3.45 -5.07 0.59
C GLN A 15 -4.15 -5.99 -0.41
N VAL A 16 -5.47 -5.92 -0.50
CA VAL A 16 -6.26 -6.80 -1.38
C VAL A 16 -5.94 -6.55 -2.85
N THR A 17 -5.77 -5.29 -3.26
CA THR A 17 -5.44 -4.96 -4.66
C THR A 17 -4.08 -5.53 -5.04
N TRP A 18 -3.10 -5.42 -4.15
CA TRP A 18 -1.75 -5.94 -4.38
C TRP A 18 -1.65 -7.47 -4.32
N GLN A 19 -2.62 -8.14 -3.69
CA GLN A 19 -2.76 -9.61 -3.71
C GLN A 19 -3.28 -10.15 -5.04
N ASN A 20 -3.63 -9.28 -5.99
CA ASN A 20 -4.09 -9.72 -7.30
C ASN A 20 -2.94 -10.34 -8.12
N GLU A 21 -2.87 -11.66 -8.12
CA GLU A 21 -1.88 -12.46 -8.86
C GLU A 21 -1.89 -12.18 -10.36
N ALA A 22 -3.06 -11.90 -10.95
CA ALA A 22 -3.15 -11.58 -12.38
C ALA A 22 -2.46 -10.26 -12.73
N MET A 23 -2.32 -9.34 -11.76
CA MET A 23 -1.62 -8.08 -11.93
C MET A 23 -0.16 -8.13 -11.47
N PHE A 24 0.14 -8.84 -10.38
CA PHE A 24 1.42 -8.73 -9.67
C PHE A 24 2.24 -10.03 -9.65
N GLY A 25 1.74 -11.12 -10.24
CA GLY A 25 2.43 -12.41 -10.33
C GLY A 25 2.86 -12.93 -8.96
N THR A 26 4.11 -13.41 -8.86
CA THR A 26 4.69 -13.97 -7.63
C THR A 26 4.96 -12.95 -6.52
N SER A 27 4.73 -11.66 -6.76
CA SER A 27 4.86 -10.61 -5.75
C SER A 27 3.51 -10.28 -5.09
N SER A 28 2.52 -11.16 -5.20
CA SER A 28 1.16 -11.03 -4.64
C SER A 28 1.04 -11.38 -3.16
N ASP A 29 2.07 -11.97 -2.55
CA ASP A 29 2.09 -12.20 -1.12
C ASP A 29 2.26 -10.86 -0.38
N VAL A 30 1.14 -10.35 0.15
CA VAL A 30 1.07 -9.02 0.77
C VAL A 30 0.52 -9.11 2.18
N PHE A 31 1.23 -8.45 3.08
CA PHE A 31 0.93 -8.37 4.50
C PHE A 31 0.54 -6.96 4.87
N LEU A 32 -0.23 -6.85 5.95
CA LEU A 32 -0.62 -5.59 6.56
C LEU A 32 -0.24 -5.67 8.04
N HIS A 33 0.51 -4.67 8.49
CA HIS A 33 0.96 -4.55 9.88
C HIS A 33 0.43 -3.25 10.49
N ASP A 34 -0.08 -3.36 11.72
CA ASP A 34 -0.52 -2.22 12.53
C ASP A 34 0.68 -1.57 13.24
N LEU A 35 0.80 -0.25 13.17
CA LEU A 35 1.89 0.49 13.80
C LEU A 35 1.54 0.91 15.22
N ALA A 36 2.50 0.74 16.15
CA ALA A 36 2.39 1.22 17.53
C ALA A 36 2.43 2.76 17.57
N GLY A 37 1.29 3.38 17.33
CA GLY A 37 1.16 4.84 17.10
C GLY A 37 0.00 5.21 16.18
N GLY A 38 -0.63 4.20 15.55
CA GLY A 38 -1.70 4.37 14.59
C GLY A 38 -1.20 4.40 13.15
N GLY A 39 -2.03 3.93 12.24
CA GLY A 39 -1.65 3.71 10.85
C GLY A 39 -1.15 2.29 10.59
N PHE A 40 -0.86 2.02 9.33
CA PHE A 40 -0.61 0.67 8.83
C PHE A 40 0.56 0.68 7.84
N THR A 41 1.32 -0.39 7.80
CA THR A 41 2.27 -0.67 6.71
C THR A 41 1.77 -1.86 5.93
N VAL A 42 1.54 -1.66 4.63
CA VAL A 42 1.25 -2.74 3.68
C VAL A 42 2.53 -3.09 2.95
N PHE A 43 2.95 -4.34 2.92
CA PHE A 43 4.22 -4.74 2.33
C PHE A 43 4.18 -6.12 1.70
N THR A 44 5.03 -6.37 0.71
CA THR A 44 5.15 -7.68 0.08
C THR A 44 6.15 -8.59 0.80
N THR A 45 6.12 -9.89 0.51
CA THR A 45 7.23 -10.82 0.83
C THR A 45 8.56 -10.25 0.34
N GLU A 46 9.63 -10.61 1.05
CA GLU A 46 10.99 -10.07 0.88
C GLU A 46 11.10 -8.57 1.13
N SER A 47 10.04 -7.92 1.63
CA SER A 47 10.07 -6.49 1.96
C SER A 47 10.46 -5.63 0.75
N LYS A 48 10.01 -6.04 -0.45
CA LYS A 48 10.36 -5.36 -1.70
C LYS A 48 9.57 -4.06 -1.90
N TYR A 49 8.28 -4.07 -1.59
CA TYR A 49 7.40 -2.90 -1.71
C TYR A 49 6.75 -2.61 -0.37
N PHE A 50 6.62 -1.33 -0.04
CA PHE A 50 5.95 -0.87 1.17
C PHE A 50 5.01 0.29 0.86
N ALA A 51 3.86 0.32 1.49
CA ALA A 51 2.96 1.46 1.54
C ALA A 51 2.60 1.76 3.00
N ASP A 52 3.10 2.87 3.51
CA ASP A 52 2.76 3.36 4.83
C ASP A 52 1.51 4.24 4.73
N VAL A 53 0.50 3.90 5.51
CA VAL A 53 -0.83 4.52 5.51
C VAL A 53 -1.07 5.13 6.87
N GLN A 54 -1.08 6.46 6.94
CA GLN A 54 -1.16 7.20 8.20
C GLN A 54 -2.24 8.27 8.16
N SER A 55 -2.80 8.62 9.31
CA SER A 55 -3.75 9.72 9.40
C SER A 55 -2.99 11.05 9.37
N LYS A 56 -3.49 12.00 8.56
CA LYS A 56 -3.01 13.38 8.48
C LYS A 56 -4.20 14.31 8.62
N GLY A 57 -4.62 14.55 9.86
CA GLY A 57 -5.82 15.32 10.18
C GLY A 57 -7.08 14.58 9.75
N GLN A 58 -7.92 15.20 8.92
CA GLN A 58 -9.12 14.56 8.36
C GLN A 58 -8.85 13.70 7.12
N ALA A 59 -7.60 13.66 6.65
CA ALA A 59 -7.19 12.87 5.50
C ALA A 59 -6.34 11.67 5.92
N THR A 60 -6.26 10.67 5.05
CA THR A 60 -5.29 9.58 5.11
C THR A 60 -4.16 9.88 4.13
N ALA A 61 -2.92 9.86 4.58
CA ALA A 61 -1.74 9.97 3.74
C ALA A 61 -1.18 8.58 3.42
N VAL A 62 -0.69 8.38 2.20
CA VAL A 62 0.03 7.17 1.78
C VAL A 62 1.41 7.53 1.25
N GLU A 63 2.43 6.91 1.82
CA GLU A 63 3.84 6.96 1.40
C GLU A 63 4.22 5.60 0.80
N PHE A 64 4.78 5.60 -0.41
CA PHE A 64 5.08 4.38 -1.16
C PHE A 64 6.58 4.25 -1.40
N TYR A 65 7.13 3.08 -1.10
CA TYR A 65 8.53 2.75 -1.23
C TYR A 65 8.69 1.51 -2.12
N ALA A 66 9.63 1.59 -3.07
CA ALA A 66 9.93 0.53 -4.01
C ALA A 66 11.41 0.60 -4.43
N PRO A 67 12.01 -0.49 -4.93
CA PRO A 67 13.37 -0.47 -5.44
C PRO A 67 13.46 0.42 -6.69
N GLN A 68 14.58 1.13 -6.83
CA GLN A 68 14.80 2.00 -7.98
C GLN A 68 14.89 1.19 -9.28
N GLY A 69 14.23 1.66 -10.35
CA GLY A 69 14.24 1.01 -11.65
C GLY A 69 13.31 -0.22 -11.78
N ASP A 70 12.51 -0.51 -10.76
CA ASP A 70 11.56 -1.62 -10.79
C ASP A 70 10.32 -1.29 -11.63
N THR A 71 10.02 -2.15 -12.61
CA THR A 71 8.92 -1.93 -13.56
C THR A 71 7.53 -2.07 -12.95
N GLN A 72 7.39 -2.76 -11.80
CA GLN A 72 6.11 -2.88 -11.11
C GLN A 72 5.83 -1.71 -10.15
N ALA A 73 6.82 -0.87 -9.84
CA ALA A 73 6.62 0.28 -8.95
C ALA A 73 5.52 1.22 -9.46
N ALA A 74 5.49 1.52 -10.77
CA ALA A 74 4.47 2.35 -11.37
C ALA A 74 3.06 1.72 -11.26
N LEU A 75 2.94 0.42 -11.56
CA LEU A 75 1.67 -0.30 -11.47
C LEU A 75 1.13 -0.34 -10.03
N ARG A 76 2.01 -0.59 -9.05
CA ARG A 76 1.65 -0.58 -7.63
C ARG A 76 1.23 0.80 -7.14
N SER A 77 1.92 1.85 -7.60
CA SER A 77 1.54 3.22 -7.27
C SER A 77 0.17 3.60 -7.86
N ALA A 78 -0.15 3.14 -9.06
CA ALA A 78 -1.46 3.32 -9.67
C ALA A 78 -2.55 2.57 -8.90
N ALA A 79 -2.27 1.34 -8.45
CA ALA A 79 -3.17 0.57 -7.59
C ALA A 79 -3.42 1.26 -6.23
N ILE A 80 -2.40 1.89 -5.63
CA ILE A 80 -2.61 2.72 -4.43
C ILE A 80 -3.58 3.87 -4.76
N ALA A 81 -3.44 4.52 -5.92
CA ALA A 81 -4.27 5.66 -6.31
C ALA A 81 -5.77 5.32 -6.32
N THR A 82 -6.13 4.10 -6.75
CA THR A 82 -7.54 3.65 -6.80
C THR A 82 -8.15 3.39 -5.43
N CYS A 83 -7.32 3.27 -4.39
CA CYS A 83 -7.73 3.01 -3.01
C CYS A 83 -7.96 4.27 -2.17
N LEU A 84 -7.61 5.45 -2.71
CA LEU A 84 -7.80 6.74 -2.05
C LEU A 84 -9.24 7.24 -2.18
#